data_AF-A0A166ELQ6-F1
#
_entry.id   AF-A0A166ELQ6-F1
#
_cell.length_a   1.000
_cell.length_b   1.000
_cell.length_c   1.000
_cell.angle_alpha   90.00
_cell.angle_beta   90.00
_cell.angle_gamma   90.00
#
_symmetry.space_group_name_H-M   'P 1'
#
loop_
_entity.id
_entity.type
_entity.pdbx_description
1 polymer ?
#
loop_
_entity_poly.entity_id
_entity_poly.type
_entity_poly.pdbx_seq_one_letter_code
_entity_poly.pdbx_strand_id
1 'polypeptide(L)'
;MEMDLEWGESLAQRREAEARKEELALERSKPFARSRDDPELDRMMKERLRWDDPMAKLIKKKRDVELGLPDLGDCQRMRSSGFIVPQEIPDHSWLKRGLQAAPNRYGIKPGRHWDGVDRSTGFDKAMVERMNGKLATEREAYLWSVSDM
;
A
#
# COMPACT_ATOMS: atom_id res chain seq x y z
N MET A 1 -36.80 13.18 1.31
CA MET A 1 -35.61 13.66 0.57
C MET A 1 -34.98 12.43 -0.03
N GLU A 2 -35.19 12.20 -1.33
CA GLU A 2 -34.52 11.13 -2.05
C GLU A 2 -33.02 11.44 -2.05
N MET A 3 -32.20 10.49 -1.62
CA MET A 3 -30.76 10.62 -1.71
C MET A 3 -30.34 10.08 -3.06
N ASP A 4 -29.90 10.96 -3.94
CA ASP A 4 -29.25 10.56 -5.18
C ASP A 4 -27.97 9.79 -4.83
N LEU A 5 -27.98 8.50 -5.14
CA LEU A 5 -26.79 7.67 -5.10
C LEU A 5 -26.00 7.95 -6.38
N GLU A 6 -24.86 8.61 -6.23
CA GLU A 6 -23.86 8.77 -7.29
C GLU A 6 -23.26 7.41 -7.61
N TRP A 7 -23.94 6.66 -8.47
CA TRP A 7 -23.43 5.41 -9.02
C TRP A 7 -22.44 5.74 -10.12
N GLY A 8 -21.14 5.52 -9.89
CA GLY A 8 -20.15 5.63 -10.97
C GLY A 8 -18.70 5.79 -10.55
N GLU A 9 -18.43 6.34 -9.37
CA GLU A 9 -17.05 6.54 -8.90
C GLU A 9 -16.65 5.45 -7.90
N SER A 10 -15.42 4.96 -8.01
CA SER A 10 -14.92 3.99 -7.03
C SER A 10 -14.56 4.68 -5.70
N LEU A 11 -14.79 3.99 -4.58
CA LEU A 11 -14.45 4.50 -3.24
C LEU A 11 -12.97 4.87 -3.10
N ALA A 12 -12.08 4.13 -3.76
CA ALA A 12 -10.64 4.38 -3.74
C ALA A 12 -10.29 5.69 -4.47
N GLN A 13 -10.81 5.89 -5.68
CA GLN A 13 -10.60 7.13 -6.44
C GLN A 13 -11.08 8.36 -5.68
N ARG A 14 -12.25 8.25 -5.04
CA ARG A 14 -12.78 9.35 -4.23
C ARG A 14 -11.90 9.68 -3.02
N ARG A 15 -11.46 8.67 -2.27
CA ARG A 15 -10.55 8.85 -1.13
C ARG A 15 -9.21 9.45 -1.58
N GLU A 16 -8.67 9.00 -2.70
CA GLU A 16 -7.46 9.57 -3.29
C GLU A 16 -7.67 11.02 -3.72
N ALA A 17 -8.84 11.36 -4.29
CA ALA A 17 -9.16 12.74 -4.66
C ALA A 17 -9.31 13.67 -3.45
N GLU A 18 -9.91 13.18 -2.36
CA GLU A 18 -10.01 13.91 -1.09
C GLU A 18 -8.62 14.10 -0.46
N ALA A 19 -7.83 13.03 -0.33
CA ALA A 19 -6.47 13.10 0.19
C ALA A 19 -5.58 14.04 -0.64
N ARG A 20 -5.65 13.98 -1.98
CA ARG A 20 -4.90 14.88 -2.87
C ARG A 20 -5.29 16.36 -2.65
N LYS A 21 -6.56 16.66 -2.38
CA LYS A 21 -6.99 18.04 -2.07
C LYS A 21 -6.40 18.53 -0.75
N GLU A 22 -6.37 17.67 0.26
CA GLU A 22 -5.77 17.98 1.56
C GLU A 22 -4.25 18.19 1.44
N GLU A 23 -3.57 17.31 0.70
CA GLU A 23 -2.14 17.44 0.40
C GLU A 23 -1.84 18.75 -0.32
N LEU A 24 -2.61 19.11 -1.35
CA LEU A 24 -2.45 20.39 -2.06
C LEU A 24 -2.66 21.60 -1.15
N ALA A 25 -3.58 21.53 -0.18
CA ALA A 25 -3.80 22.60 0.79
C ALA A 25 -2.61 22.73 1.76
N LEU A 26 -2.00 21.62 2.17
CA LEU A 26 -0.78 21.60 2.98
C LEU A 26 0.43 22.07 2.17
N GLU A 27 0.60 21.62 0.93
CA GLU A 27 1.68 22.06 0.05
C GLU A 27 1.60 23.55 -0.27
N ARG A 28 0.38 24.09 -0.40
CA ARG A 28 0.16 25.53 -0.58
C ARG A 28 0.73 26.37 0.57
N SER A 29 0.73 25.86 1.80
CA SER A 29 1.30 26.57 2.95
C SER A 29 2.80 26.30 3.15
N LYS A 30 3.32 25.24 2.55
CA LYS A 30 4.74 24.86 2.64
C LYS A 30 5.62 25.72 1.72
N PRO A 31 6.88 25.96 2.09
CA PRO A 31 7.84 26.61 1.20
C PRO A 31 8.18 25.70 0.01
N PHE A 32 8.54 26.30 -1.12
CA PHE A 32 8.86 25.57 -2.37
C PHE A 32 10.06 24.62 -2.23
N ALA A 33 11.09 25.01 -1.48
CA ALA A 33 12.30 24.21 -1.27
C ALA A 33 12.37 23.70 0.17
N ARG A 34 12.77 22.43 0.36
CA ARG A 34 13.04 21.85 1.68
C ARG A 34 14.48 22.19 2.10
N SER A 35 14.64 22.77 3.29
CA SER A 35 15.95 23.04 3.87
C SER A 35 16.47 21.82 4.65
N ARG A 36 17.76 21.82 4.97
CA ARG A 36 18.38 20.85 5.88
C ARG A 36 17.71 20.85 7.26
N ASP A 37 17.27 22.02 7.72
CA ASP A 37 16.70 22.22 9.06
C ASP A 37 15.15 22.13 9.07
N ASP A 38 14.55 21.46 8.07
CA ASP A 38 13.10 21.24 8.00
C ASP A 38 12.64 20.28 9.13
N PRO A 39 11.80 20.75 10.08
CA PRO A 39 11.37 19.92 11.21
C PRO A 39 10.53 18.71 10.80
N GLU A 40 9.78 18.80 9.69
CA GLU A 40 9.01 17.65 9.18
C GLU A 40 9.96 16.56 8.64
N LEU A 41 11.01 16.97 7.93
CA LEU A 41 12.01 16.06 7.38
C LEU A 41 12.77 15.33 8.49
N ASP A 42 13.20 16.08 9.51
CA ASP A 42 13.88 15.53 10.68
C ASP A 42 13.02 14.50 11.42
N ARG A 43 11.72 14.80 11.58
CA ARG A 43 10.77 13.88 12.20
C ARG A 43 10.64 12.59 11.39
N MET A 44 10.45 12.70 10.07
CA MET A 44 10.36 11.55 9.17
C MET A 44 11.63 10.68 9.22
N MET A 45 12.82 11.30 9.26
CA MET A 45 14.09 10.57 9.33
C MET A 45 14.29 9.86 10.68
N LYS A 46 13.82 10.45 11.78
CA LYS A 46 13.85 9.83 13.12
C LYS A 46 12.88 8.65 13.24
N GLU A 47 11.73 8.71 12.57
CA GLU A 47 10.71 7.64 12.58
C GLU A 47 11.10 6.42 11.71
N ARG A 48 12.00 6.59 10.73
CA ARG A 48 12.41 5.49 9.83
C ARG A 48 13.11 4.37 10.60
N LEU A 49 12.51 3.18 10.54
CA LEU A 49 13.15 1.96 11.05
C LEU A 49 14.43 1.67 10.24
N ARG A 50 15.57 1.60 10.91
CA ARG A 50 16.85 1.21 10.32
C ARG A 50 17.11 -0.27 10.55
N TRP A 51 17.56 -0.94 9.49
CA TRP A 51 18.06 -2.30 9.61
C TRP A 51 19.36 -2.26 10.42
N ASP A 52 19.51 -3.20 11.35
CA ASP A 52 20.67 -3.37 12.24
C ASP A 52 20.88 -2.29 13.33
N ASP A 53 19.83 -1.55 13.71
CA ASP A 53 19.89 -0.69 14.89
C ASP A 53 19.78 -1.52 16.19
N PRO A 54 20.80 -1.54 17.06
CA PRO A 54 20.76 -2.28 18.32
C PRO A 54 19.64 -1.78 19.27
N MET A 55 19.28 -0.50 19.20
CA MET A 55 18.24 0.11 20.03
C MET A 55 16.83 -0.24 19.55
N ALA A 56 16.66 -0.69 18.31
CA ALA A 56 15.35 -1.04 17.76
C ALA A 56 14.65 -2.16 18.54
N LYS A 57 15.41 -3.04 19.20
CA LYS A 57 14.86 -4.10 20.06
C LYS A 57 14.27 -3.55 21.36
N LEU A 58 14.85 -2.47 21.91
CA LEU A 58 14.40 -1.86 23.16
C LEU A 58 13.13 -1.02 22.95
N ILE A 59 13.05 -0.32 21.81
CA ILE A 59 11.95 0.61 21.49
C ILE A 59 10.71 -0.13 20.94
N LYS A 60 10.89 -1.31 20.33
CA LYS A 60 9.76 -2.11 19.82
C LYS A 60 8.87 -2.61 20.97
N LYS A 61 7.77 -1.90 21.24
CA LYS A 61 6.59 -2.51 21.85
C LYS A 61 6.16 -3.69 20.98
N LYS A 62 5.78 -4.81 21.61
CA LYS A 62 5.15 -5.93 20.90
C LYS A 62 4.01 -5.33 20.08
N ARG A 63 4.15 -5.39 18.76
CA ARG A 63 3.05 -5.05 17.86
C ARG A 63 2.08 -6.20 18.02
N ASP A 64 1.09 -6.02 18.87
CA ASP A 64 -0.14 -6.78 18.73
C ASP A 64 -0.59 -6.57 17.30
N VAL A 65 -1.01 -7.66 16.66
CA VAL A 65 -1.34 -7.72 15.23
C VAL A 65 -2.69 -7.01 15.01
N GLU A 66 -2.78 -5.75 15.45
CA GLU A 66 -3.68 -4.76 14.88
C GLU A 66 -3.17 -4.51 13.48
N LEU A 67 -3.56 -5.43 12.60
CA LEU A 67 -3.42 -5.26 11.17
C LEU A 67 -4.17 -3.97 10.88
N GLY A 68 -3.43 -2.88 10.67
CA GLY A 68 -3.91 -1.51 10.41
C GLY A 68 -4.66 -1.40 9.08
N LEU A 69 -5.52 -2.37 8.83
CA LEU A 69 -6.50 -2.38 7.78
C LEU A 69 -7.56 -1.34 8.15
N PRO A 70 -7.90 -0.45 7.21
CA PRO A 70 -8.90 0.57 7.45
C PRO A 70 -10.24 -0.09 7.80
N ASP A 71 -10.99 0.56 8.70
CA ASP A 71 -12.37 0.19 8.94
C ASP A 71 -13.20 0.57 7.71
N LEU A 72 -13.85 -0.42 7.11
CA LEU A 72 -14.67 -0.22 5.92
C LEU A 72 -16.07 0.32 6.29
N GLY A 73 -16.48 0.21 7.55
CA GLY A 73 -17.79 0.62 8.08
C GLY A 73 -17.85 2.03 8.68
N ASP A 74 -16.76 2.79 8.65
CA ASP A 74 -16.71 4.12 9.28
C ASP A 74 -17.46 5.21 8.53
N CYS A 75 -17.86 4.99 7.29
CA CYS A 75 -18.57 6.03 6.56
C CYS A 75 -20.00 6.19 7.11
N GLN A 76 -20.32 7.42 7.55
CA GLN A 76 -21.60 7.80 8.14
C GLN A 76 -22.80 7.43 7.23
N ARG A 77 -22.58 7.46 5.91
CA ARG A 77 -23.56 7.10 4.88
C ARG A 77 -23.89 5.59 4.86
N MET A 78 -22.92 4.71 5.14
CA MET A 78 -23.19 3.27 5.31
C MET A 78 -23.87 2.97 6.64
N ARG A 79 -23.52 3.68 7.72
CA ARG A 79 -24.20 3.53 9.01
C ARG A 79 -25.68 3.88 8.90
N SER A 80 -26.03 4.92 8.13
CA SER A 80 -27.42 5.29 7.86
C SER A 80 -28.17 4.33 6.93
N SER A 81 -27.48 3.57 6.08
CA SER A 81 -28.14 2.63 5.16
C SER A 81 -28.45 1.27 5.80
N GLY A 82 -27.98 1.02 7.04
CA GLY A 82 -28.16 -0.25 7.74
C GLY A 82 -27.31 -1.40 7.18
N PHE A 83 -26.48 -1.15 6.17
CA PHE A 83 -25.57 -2.15 5.60
C PHE A 83 -24.28 -2.23 6.42
N ILE A 84 -24.09 -3.33 7.16
CA ILE A 84 -22.93 -3.55 8.03
C ILE A 84 -21.93 -4.47 7.32
N VAL A 85 -20.71 -3.99 7.10
CA VAL A 85 -19.59 -4.81 6.60
C VAL A 85 -18.89 -5.47 7.79
N PRO A 86 -18.82 -6.81 7.85
CA PRO A 86 -18.09 -7.50 8.92
C PRO A 86 -16.61 -7.08 8.94
N GLN A 87 -16.15 -6.56 10.09
CA GLN A 87 -14.76 -6.15 10.29
C GLN A 87 -13.88 -7.26 10.91
N GLU A 88 -14.52 -8.30 11.45
CA GLU A 88 -13.82 -9.43 12.06
C GLU A 88 -12.98 -10.20 11.02
N ILE A 89 -11.80 -10.65 11.43
CA ILE A 89 -10.91 -11.42 10.58
C ILE A 89 -11.24 -12.91 10.72
N PRO A 90 -11.73 -13.58 9.66
CA PRO A 90 -12.05 -15.01 9.73
C PRO A 90 -10.82 -15.88 10.01
N ASP A 91 -11.00 -17.03 10.65
CA ASP A 91 -9.88 -17.94 10.99
C ASP A 91 -9.12 -18.46 9.76
N HIS A 92 -9.81 -18.64 8.64
CA HIS A 92 -9.21 -19.06 7.37
C HIS A 92 -8.47 -17.93 6.63
N SER A 93 -8.52 -16.70 7.14
CA SER A 93 -7.88 -15.55 6.51
C SER A 93 -6.37 -15.73 6.39
N TRP A 94 -5.82 -15.32 5.26
CA TRP A 94 -4.38 -15.21 5.02
C TRP A 94 -3.66 -14.42 6.12
N LEU A 95 -4.34 -13.45 6.74
CA LEU A 95 -3.84 -12.61 7.82
C LEU A 95 -3.61 -13.41 9.11
N LYS A 96 -4.59 -14.21 9.54
CA LYS A 96 -4.48 -15.07 10.73
C LYS A 96 -3.51 -16.22 10.51
N ARG A 97 -3.49 -16.77 9.29
CA ARG A 97 -2.60 -17.87 8.91
C ARG A 97 -1.15 -17.42 8.63
N GLY A 98 -0.90 -16.12 8.51
CA GLY A 98 0.43 -15.57 8.22
C GLY A 98 0.97 -15.95 6.84
N LEU A 99 0.10 -16.22 5.85
CA LEU A 99 0.54 -16.47 4.48
C LEU A 99 1.00 -15.15 3.84
N GLN A 100 1.93 -15.23 2.89
CA GLN A 100 2.25 -14.08 2.04
C GLN A 100 1.41 -14.16 0.77
N ALA A 101 0.72 -13.08 0.45
CA ALA A 101 -0.03 -12.96 -0.79
C ALA A 101 0.91 -12.90 -1.99
N ALA A 102 0.50 -13.51 -3.11
CA ALA A 102 1.21 -13.36 -4.37
C ALA A 102 1.22 -11.87 -4.77
N PRO A 103 2.38 -11.32 -5.16
CA PRO A 103 2.45 -9.93 -5.60
C PRO A 103 1.70 -9.77 -6.92
N ASN A 104 0.91 -8.70 -7.01
CA ASN A 104 0.26 -8.29 -8.26
C ASN A 104 0.92 -7.01 -8.80
N ARG A 105 0.61 -6.68 -10.06
CA ARG A 105 1.13 -5.48 -10.73
C ARG A 105 0.86 -4.17 -9.98
N TYR A 106 -0.22 -4.11 -9.21
CA TYR A 106 -0.69 -2.90 -8.55
C TYR A 106 -0.26 -2.78 -7.08
N GLY A 107 0.46 -3.78 -6.54
CA GLY A 107 0.80 -3.83 -5.12
C GLY A 107 -0.40 -3.91 -4.16
N ILE A 108 -1.59 -4.20 -4.66
CA ILE A 108 -2.82 -4.26 -3.87
C ILE A 108 -2.82 -5.55 -3.06
N LYS A 109 -2.87 -5.42 -1.74
CA LYS A 109 -2.96 -6.57 -0.84
C LYS A 109 -4.39 -7.14 -0.83
N PRO A 110 -4.54 -8.46 -0.68
CA PRO A 110 -5.86 -9.08 -0.58
C PRO A 110 -6.58 -8.65 0.70
N GLY A 111 -7.90 -8.64 0.64
CA GLY A 111 -8.76 -8.25 1.77
C GLY A 111 -8.72 -9.24 2.94
N ARG A 112 -9.38 -8.86 4.04
CA ARG A 112 -9.44 -9.66 5.28
C ARG A 112 -9.96 -11.08 5.09
N HIS A 113 -10.83 -11.31 4.12
CA HIS A 113 -11.55 -12.56 3.94
C HIS A 113 -10.89 -13.51 2.94
N TRP A 114 -9.75 -13.15 2.36
CA TRP A 114 -9.06 -14.03 1.42
C TRP A 114 -8.43 -15.22 2.15
N ASP A 115 -8.66 -16.42 1.63
CA ASP A 115 -8.25 -17.69 2.24
C ASP A 115 -6.78 -18.04 1.99
N GLY A 116 -6.07 -17.27 1.16
CA GLY A 116 -4.66 -17.49 0.85
C GLY A 116 -4.40 -18.51 -0.26
N VAL A 117 -5.45 -19.06 -0.89
CA VAL A 117 -5.29 -20.00 -2.01
C VAL A 117 -5.22 -19.21 -3.31
N ASP A 118 -4.12 -19.38 -4.05
CA ASP A 118 -3.96 -18.79 -5.37
C ASP A 118 -4.84 -19.52 -6.40
N ARG A 119 -5.74 -18.75 -7.03
CA ARG A 119 -6.67 -19.21 -8.08
C ARG A 119 -6.44 -18.46 -9.39
N SER A 120 -5.25 -17.90 -9.59
CA SER A 120 -4.91 -17.14 -10.78
C SER A 120 -4.60 -18.05 -11.98
N THR A 121 -4.63 -17.45 -13.18
CA THR A 121 -4.15 -18.09 -14.41
C THR A 121 -2.62 -18.04 -14.56
N GLY A 122 -1.90 -17.43 -13.61
CA GLY A 122 -0.46 -17.21 -13.67
C GLY A 122 0.01 -16.02 -14.51
N PHE A 123 -0.91 -15.17 -15.02
CA PHE A 123 -0.57 -14.02 -15.88
C PHE A 123 0.43 -13.05 -15.23
N ASP A 124 0.20 -12.64 -13.99
CA ASP A 124 1.06 -11.68 -13.29
C ASP A 124 2.49 -12.22 -13.12
N LYS A 125 2.62 -13.52 -12.82
CA LYS A 125 3.92 -14.21 -12.71
C LYS A 125 4.65 -14.19 -14.05
N ALA A 126 3.98 -14.63 -15.12
CA ALA A 126 4.56 -14.64 -16.46
C ALA A 126 4.93 -13.23 -16.96
N MET A 127 4.15 -12.22 -16.59
CA MET A 127 4.43 -10.82 -16.91
C MET A 127 5.72 -10.34 -16.24
N VAL A 128 5.89 -10.60 -14.93
CA VAL A 128 7.10 -10.23 -14.18
C VAL A 128 8.33 -10.95 -14.73
N GLU A 129 8.22 -12.25 -15.02
CA GLU A 129 9.30 -13.03 -15.66
C GLU A 129 9.72 -12.41 -17.00
N ARG A 130 8.74 -12.03 -17.84
CA ARG A 130 9.02 -11.36 -19.13
C ARG A 130 9.72 -10.01 -18.94
N MET A 131 9.30 -9.19 -17.98
CA MET A 131 9.92 -7.90 -17.70
C MET A 131 11.37 -8.07 -17.22
N ASN A 132 11.61 -9.00 -16.31
CA ASN A 132 12.95 -9.31 -15.81
C ASN A 132 13.85 -9.87 -16.93
N GLY A 133 13.30 -10.71 -17.81
CA GLY A 133 14.02 -11.22 -18.97
C GLY A 133 14.49 -10.09 -19.90
N LYS A 134 13.63 -9.12 -20.20
CA LYS A 134 14.00 -7.94 -20.99
C LYS A 134 15.12 -7.13 -20.32
N LEU A 135 14.96 -6.81 -19.03
CA LEU A 135 15.95 -6.04 -18.28
C LEU A 135 17.32 -6.76 -18.23
N ALA A 136 17.32 -8.09 -18.08
CA ALA A 136 18.52 -8.90 -18.10
C ALA A 136 19.21 -8.82 -19.48
N THR A 137 18.46 -9.00 -20.57
CA THR A 137 19.01 -8.93 -21.94
C THR A 137 19.56 -7.56 -22.29
N GLU A 138 18.88 -6.48 -21.89
CA GLU A 138 19.35 -5.10 -22.11
C GLU A 138 20.66 -4.84 -21.36
N ARG A 139 20.76 -5.31 -20.12
CA ARG A 139 21.98 -5.20 -19.31
C ARG A 139 23.13 -5.99 -19.91
N GLU A 140 22.89 -7.21 -20.36
CA GLU A 140 23.89 -8.02 -21.06
C GLU A 140 24.34 -7.30 -22.33
N ALA A 141 23.41 -6.88 -23.19
CA ALA A 141 23.72 -6.17 -24.43
C ALA A 141 24.57 -4.92 -24.20
N TYR A 142 24.30 -4.16 -23.14
CA TYR A 142 25.12 -3.03 -22.74
C TYR A 142 26.54 -3.44 -22.33
N LEU A 143 26.69 -4.49 -21.52
CA LEU A 143 28.02 -4.98 -21.14
C LEU A 143 28.81 -5.50 -22.35
N TRP A 144 28.14 -6.15 -23.30
CA TRP A 144 28.73 -6.60 -24.57
C TRP A 144 29.11 -5.43 -25.49
N SER A 145 28.32 -4.35 -25.53
CA SER A 145 28.63 -3.21 -26.39
C SER A 145 29.81 -2.38 -25.88
N VAL A 146 30.04 -2.37 -24.57
CA VAL A 146 31.11 -1.62 -23.91
C VAL A 146 32.44 -2.42 -23.85
N SER A 147 32.43 -3.73 -24.04
CA SER A 147 33.62 -4.57 -23.80
C SER A 147 34.80 -4.33 -24.76
N ASP A 148 34.58 -3.69 -25.91
CA ASP A 148 35.61 -3.43 -26.93
C ASP A 148 35.91 -1.91 -27.12
N MET A 149 35.40 -1.06 -26.21
CA MET A 149 35.83 0.34 -26.08
C MET A 149 36.90 0.50 -24.99
#